data_AF-A0AAD4IA24-F1
#
_entry.id   AF-A0AAD4IA24-F1
#
_cell.length_a   1.000
_cell.length_b   1.000
_cell.length_c   1.000
_cell.angle_alpha   90.00
_cell.angle_beta   90.00
_cell.angle_gamma   90.00
#
_symmetry.space_group_name_H-M   'P 1'
#
loop_
_entity.id
_entity.type
_entity.pdbx_description
1 polymer ?
#
loop_
_entity_poly.entity_id
_entity_poly.type
_entity_poly.pdbx_seq_one_letter_code
_entity_poly.pdbx_strand_id
1 'polypeptide(L)'
;MLSPSIYTVGIFQLGLTSVLSAYGLYLSYQNITRLQQYEEKSEKAAEWSNMAAQRLHKTRSTQASGTVTLLLSFFTSTTLLIVPSLATTKVLIGAGVANAVATYLSRVHMANFWNDRNQTKIPFVDKFNEAIRGSELVVLLLGTLSLGWAVSGGVWAGMANGGSGILGLGVWGLVVGGRVLSIAPQMGWTSSK
;
A
#
# COMPACT_ATOMS: atom_id res chain seq x y z
N MET A 1 6.10 -29.95 4.83
CA MET A 1 7.50 -29.55 4.52
C MET A 1 7.48 -28.51 3.42
N LEU A 2 8.29 -27.46 3.54
CA LEU A 2 8.41 -26.47 2.49
C LEU A 2 9.27 -27.04 1.36
N SER A 3 8.84 -26.92 0.10
CA SER A 3 9.77 -27.14 -1.01
C SER A 3 10.78 -25.99 -0.98
N PRO A 4 12.10 -26.26 -0.98
CA PRO A 4 13.14 -25.22 -1.02
C PRO A 4 12.91 -24.20 -2.14
N SER A 5 12.31 -24.63 -3.26
CA SER A 5 11.97 -23.79 -4.40
C SER A 5 10.94 -22.68 -4.11
N ILE A 6 9.94 -22.93 -3.24
CA ILE A 6 8.88 -21.95 -2.90
C ILE A 6 9.47 -20.78 -2.12
N TYR A 7 10.38 -21.06 -1.19
CA TYR A 7 11.01 -20.00 -0.40
C TYR A 7 11.91 -19.12 -1.25
N THR A 8 12.73 -19.71 -2.12
CA THR A 8 13.64 -18.96 -3.00
C THR A 8 12.87 -17.97 -3.89
N VAL A 9 11.72 -18.40 -4.43
CA VAL A 9 10.80 -17.53 -5.17
C VAL A 9 10.20 -16.45 -4.27
N GLY A 10 9.78 -16.84 -3.06
CA GLY A 10 9.19 -15.95 -2.07
C GLY A 10 10.12 -14.81 -1.63
N ILE A 11 11.44 -15.02 -1.56
CA ILE A 11 12.41 -14.00 -1.14
C ILE A 11 12.29 -12.72 -1.98
N PHE A 12 12.28 -12.84 -3.32
CA PHE A 12 12.20 -11.68 -4.20
C PHE A 12 10.86 -10.96 -4.07
N GLN A 13 9.76 -11.71 -4.02
CA GLN A 13 8.41 -11.17 -3.90
C GLN A 13 8.22 -10.45 -2.56
N LEU A 14 8.64 -11.07 -1.46
CA LEU A 14 8.54 -10.52 -0.11
C LEU A 14 9.48 -9.32 0.07
N GLY A 15 10.71 -9.39 -0.44
CA GLY A 15 11.68 -8.29 -0.38
C GLY A 15 11.17 -7.03 -1.09
N LEU A 16 10.69 -7.16 -2.32
CA LEU A 16 10.14 -6.03 -3.07
C LEU A 16 8.84 -5.50 -2.45
N THR A 17 7.99 -6.38 -1.91
CA THR A 17 6.78 -5.99 -1.18
C THR A 17 7.11 -5.21 0.10
N SER A 18 8.16 -5.61 0.83
CA SER A 18 8.65 -4.93 2.02
C SER A 18 9.15 -3.52 1.67
N VAL A 19 9.98 -3.38 0.63
CA VAL A 19 10.46 -2.08 0.15
C VAL A 19 9.32 -1.16 -0.27
N LEU A 20 8.35 -1.65 -1.05
CA LEU A 20 7.18 -0.87 -1.45
C LEU A 20 6.32 -0.45 -0.25
N SER A 21 6.16 -1.33 0.73
CA SER A 21 5.41 -1.03 1.96
C SER A 21 6.12 0.04 2.79
N ALA A 22 7.45 -0.06 2.94
CA ALA A 22 8.26 0.93 3.64
C ALA A 22 8.22 2.30 2.95
N TYR A 23 8.27 2.34 1.61
CA TYR A 23 8.10 3.57 0.86
C TYR A 23 6.70 4.19 1.05
N GLY A 24 5.65 3.36 1.08
CA GLY A 24 4.30 3.81 1.42
C GLY A 24 4.22 4.41 2.82
N LEU A 25 4.87 3.80 3.81
CA LEU A 25 4.94 4.33 5.18
C LEU A 25 5.66 5.68 5.25
N TYR A 26 6.74 5.84 4.48
CA TYR A 26 7.43 7.12 4.37
C TYR A 26 6.51 8.22 3.81
N LEU A 27 5.75 7.92 2.75
CA LEU A 27 4.78 8.87 2.21
C LEU A 27 3.66 9.18 3.22
N SER A 28 3.09 8.16 3.88
CA SER A 28 2.10 8.35 4.93
C SER A 28 2.62 9.26 6.04
N TYR A 29 3.86 9.05 6.50
CA TYR A 29 4.49 9.90 7.51
C TYR A 29 4.54 11.37 7.05
N GLN A 30 5.04 11.63 5.84
CA GLN A 30 5.08 13.00 5.31
C GLN A 30 3.69 13.64 5.21
N ASN A 31 2.69 12.89 4.75
CA ASN A 31 1.32 13.39 4.61
C ASN A 31 0.69 13.72 5.96
N ILE A 32 0.82 12.83 6.94
CA ILE A 32 0.31 13.04 8.30
C ILE A 32 0.99 14.27 8.92
N THR A 33 2.31 14.40 8.83
CA THR A 33 3.03 15.57 9.36
C THR A 33 2.59 16.88 8.70
N ARG A 34 2.30 16.88 7.40
CA ARG A 34 1.75 18.05 6.71
C ARG A 34 0.32 18.37 7.18
N LEU A 35 -0.54 17.37 7.35
CA LEU A 35 -1.91 17.54 7.81
C LEU A 35 -1.99 18.05 9.25
N GLN A 36 -1.10 17.57 10.13
CA GLN A 36 -1.03 17.97 11.53
C GLN A 36 -0.79 19.49 11.70
N GLN A 37 -0.11 20.14 10.75
CA GLN A 37 0.10 21.60 10.78
C GLN A 37 -1.20 22.41 10.65
N TYR A 38 -2.26 21.78 10.14
CA TYR A 38 -3.57 22.40 9.92
C TYR A 38 -4.65 21.81 10.83
N GLU A 39 -4.27 20.92 11.76
CA GLU A 39 -5.20 20.17 12.60
C GLU A 39 -5.97 21.10 13.55
N GLU A 40 -5.28 21.99 14.26
CA GLU A 40 -5.92 22.94 15.18
C GLU A 40 -6.95 23.85 14.47
N LYS A 41 -6.62 24.31 13.26
CA LYS A 41 -7.55 25.11 12.43
C LYS A 41 -8.75 24.28 11.98
N SER A 42 -8.53 23.01 11.66
CA SER A 42 -9.57 22.07 11.25
C SER A 42 -10.49 21.70 12.41
N GLU A 43 -9.95 21.57 13.63
CA GLU A 43 -10.72 21.35 14.87
C GLU A 43 -11.59 22.55 15.20
N LYS A 44 -11.02 23.76 15.18
CA LYS A 44 -11.81 25.00 15.35
C LYS A 44 -12.92 25.08 14.32
N ALA A 45 -12.65 24.79 13.06
CA ALA A 45 -13.71 24.76 12.03
C ALA A 45 -14.78 23.69 12.30
N ALA A 46 -14.39 22.55 12.88
CA ALA A 46 -15.29 21.44 13.23
C ALA A 46 -16.25 21.78 14.38
N GLU A 47 -15.85 22.66 15.32
CA GLU A 47 -16.72 23.14 16.39
C GLU A 47 -17.94 23.90 15.86
N TRP A 48 -17.77 24.61 14.75
CA TRP A 48 -18.80 25.48 14.17
C TRP A 48 -19.47 24.89 12.92
N SER A 49 -19.01 23.73 12.43
CA SER A 49 -19.55 23.10 11.22
C SER A 49 -19.49 21.57 11.25
N ASN A 50 -20.66 20.94 11.19
CA ASN A 50 -20.80 19.48 11.04
C ASN A 50 -20.06 18.94 9.81
N MET A 51 -20.02 19.71 8.72
CA MET A 51 -19.29 19.31 7.51
C MET A 51 -17.78 19.29 7.73
N ALA A 52 -17.24 20.29 8.44
CA ALA A 52 -15.83 20.34 8.81
C ALA A 52 -15.47 19.20 9.78
N ALA A 53 -16.32 18.92 10.78
CA ALA A 53 -16.15 17.79 11.68
C ALA A 53 -16.13 16.44 10.94
N GLN A 54 -17.06 16.22 10.02
CA GLN A 54 -17.10 14.99 9.21
C GLN A 54 -15.86 14.85 8.33
N ARG A 55 -15.36 15.94 7.73
CA ARG A 55 -14.14 15.91 6.92
C ARG A 55 -12.91 15.62 7.77
N LEU A 56 -12.76 16.27 8.92
CA LEU A 56 -11.65 16.01 9.86
C LEU A 56 -11.64 14.53 10.29
N HIS A 57 -12.81 13.99 10.65
CA HIS A 57 -12.93 12.59 11.03
C HIS A 57 -12.53 11.65 9.87
N LYS A 58 -13.01 11.89 8.65
CA LYS A 58 -12.63 11.10 7.46
C LYS A 58 -11.14 11.21 7.15
N THR A 59 -10.52 12.38 7.29
CA THR A 59 -9.08 12.55 7.13
C THR A 59 -8.33 11.65 8.10
N ARG A 60 -8.66 11.71 9.40
CA ARG A 60 -8.01 10.86 10.42
C ARG A 60 -8.20 9.37 10.14
N SER A 61 -9.44 8.94 9.87
CA SER A 61 -9.75 7.51 9.67
C SER A 61 -9.10 6.93 8.41
N THR A 62 -9.05 7.69 7.32
CA THR A 62 -8.44 7.24 6.06
C THR A 62 -6.90 7.21 6.14
N GLN A 63 -6.28 8.20 6.78
CA GLN A 63 -4.82 8.18 7.02
C GLN A 63 -4.43 7.04 7.97
N ALA A 64 -5.21 6.83 9.04
CA ALA A 64 -4.96 5.76 9.99
C ALA A 64 -5.09 4.38 9.33
N SER A 65 -6.20 4.11 8.64
CA SER A 65 -6.42 2.83 7.96
C SER A 65 -5.35 2.54 6.90
N GLY A 66 -5.01 3.52 6.05
CA GLY A 66 -3.93 3.38 5.08
C GLY A 66 -2.58 3.04 5.74
N THR A 67 -2.22 3.77 6.79
CA THR A 67 -0.95 3.58 7.50
C THR A 67 -0.87 2.25 8.23
N VAL A 68 -1.93 1.86 8.95
CA VAL A 68 -2.01 0.56 9.66
C VAL A 68 -1.89 -0.60 8.67
N THR A 69 -2.53 -0.51 7.51
CA THR A 69 -2.43 -1.55 6.49
C THR A 69 -1.04 -1.62 5.85
N LEU A 70 -0.38 -0.49 5.63
CA LEU A 70 1.01 -0.47 5.16
C LEU A 70 1.97 -1.08 6.21
N LEU A 71 1.76 -0.80 7.50
CA LEU A 71 2.52 -1.43 8.59
C LEU A 71 2.31 -2.94 8.59
N LEU A 72 1.06 -3.40 8.49
CA LEU A 72 0.73 -4.81 8.43
C LEU A 72 1.41 -5.51 7.23
N SER A 73 1.36 -4.90 6.05
CA SER A 73 2.03 -5.41 4.85
C SER A 73 3.55 -5.45 5.03
N PHE A 74 4.15 -4.38 5.58
CA PHE A 74 5.59 -4.30 5.85
C PHE A 74 6.04 -5.36 6.85
N PHE A 75 5.37 -5.48 8.00
CA PHE A 75 5.73 -6.47 9.00
C PHE A 75 5.49 -7.90 8.51
N THR A 76 4.39 -8.17 7.82
CA THR A 76 4.12 -9.50 7.27
C THR A 76 5.19 -9.91 6.27
N SER A 77 5.49 -9.06 5.28
CA SER A 77 6.51 -9.36 4.26
C SER A 77 7.91 -9.51 4.87
N THR A 78 8.28 -8.62 5.79
CA THR A 78 9.59 -8.64 6.44
C THR A 78 9.75 -9.85 7.36
N THR A 79 8.73 -10.20 8.13
CA THR A 79 8.76 -11.36 9.04
C THR A 79 8.90 -12.66 8.27
N LEU A 80 8.11 -12.84 7.20
CA LEU A 80 8.19 -14.03 6.35
C LEU A 80 9.50 -14.10 5.56
N LEU A 81 10.14 -12.95 5.30
CA LEU A 81 11.45 -12.88 4.67
C LEU A 81 12.56 -13.31 5.64
N ILE A 82 12.60 -12.75 6.86
CA ILE A 82 13.72 -12.96 7.81
C ILE A 82 13.56 -14.18 8.71
N VAL A 83 12.34 -14.72 8.86
CA VAL A 83 12.05 -15.90 9.67
C VAL A 83 11.55 -17.04 8.76
N PRO A 84 12.45 -17.75 8.04
CA PRO A 84 12.08 -18.81 7.10
C PRO A 84 11.20 -19.91 7.71
N SER A 85 11.34 -20.19 9.01
CA SER A 85 10.53 -21.19 9.72
C SER A 85 9.04 -20.87 9.75
N LEU A 86 8.66 -19.59 9.66
CA LEU A 86 7.26 -19.14 9.58
C LEU A 86 6.71 -19.18 8.15
N ALA A 87 7.58 -19.16 7.13
CA ALA A 87 7.22 -19.07 5.72
C ALA A 87 6.71 -20.40 5.14
N THR A 88 5.90 -21.15 5.89
CA THR A 88 5.26 -22.39 5.39
C THR A 88 4.32 -22.08 4.21
N THR A 89 4.11 -23.03 3.30
CA THR A 89 3.24 -22.84 2.12
C THR A 89 1.84 -22.32 2.49
N LYS A 90 1.24 -22.88 3.56
CA LYS A 90 -0.07 -22.44 4.04
C LYS A 90 -0.04 -20.99 4.55
N VAL A 91 1.02 -20.63 5.29
CA VAL A 91 1.20 -19.27 5.82
C VAL A 91 1.45 -18.28 4.69
N LEU A 92 2.27 -18.61 3.70
CA LEU A 92 2.52 -17.77 2.53
C LEU A 92 1.23 -17.48 1.77
N ILE A 93 0.47 -18.52 1.40
CA ILE A 93 -0.81 -18.36 0.70
C ILE A 93 -1.80 -17.55 1.54
N GLY A 94 -1.95 -17.89 2.82
CA GLY A 94 -2.84 -17.19 3.74
C GLY A 94 -2.49 -15.72 3.91
N ALA A 95 -1.19 -15.42 4.09
CA ALA A 95 -0.68 -14.05 4.19
C ALA A 95 -0.88 -13.27 2.88
N GLY A 96 -0.71 -13.92 1.73
CA GLY A 96 -0.98 -13.35 0.42
C GLY A 96 -2.44 -12.94 0.26
N VAL A 97 -3.38 -13.84 0.57
CA VAL A 97 -4.82 -13.52 0.51
C VAL A 97 -5.18 -12.43 1.52
N ALA A 98 -4.76 -12.56 2.77
CA ALA A 98 -5.10 -11.63 3.84
C ALA A 98 -4.59 -10.20 3.54
N ASN A 99 -3.33 -10.06 3.13
CA ASN A 99 -2.77 -8.74 2.82
C ASN A 99 -3.33 -8.17 1.51
N ALA A 100 -3.63 -9.00 0.50
CA ALA A 100 -4.28 -8.54 -0.73
C ALA A 100 -5.64 -7.90 -0.43
N VAL A 101 -6.45 -8.56 0.42
CA VAL A 101 -7.76 -8.06 0.85
C VAL A 101 -7.60 -6.81 1.71
N ALA A 102 -6.72 -6.83 2.71
CA ALA A 102 -6.52 -5.68 3.61
C ALA A 102 -6.09 -4.42 2.84
N THR A 103 -5.08 -4.54 1.96
CA THR A 103 -4.61 -3.43 1.12
C THR A 103 -5.66 -2.97 0.11
N TYR A 104 -6.47 -3.88 -0.44
CA TYR A 104 -7.60 -3.52 -1.30
C TYR A 104 -8.66 -2.70 -0.56
N LEU A 105 -9.09 -3.16 0.62
CA LEU A 105 -10.10 -2.48 1.41
C LEU A 105 -9.63 -1.09 1.85
N SER A 106 -8.39 -0.97 2.31
CA SER A 106 -7.80 0.32 2.66
C SER A 106 -7.65 1.23 1.44
N ARG A 107 -7.27 0.68 0.28
CA ARG A 107 -7.28 1.44 -0.98
C ARG A 107 -8.67 1.99 -1.28
N VAL A 108 -9.71 1.16 -1.24
CA VAL A 108 -11.08 1.60 -1.55
C VAL A 108 -11.53 2.66 -0.54
N HIS A 109 -11.29 2.45 0.75
CA HIS A 109 -11.63 3.40 1.80
C HIS A 109 -10.94 4.76 1.59
N MET A 110 -9.65 4.77 1.30
CA MET A 110 -8.90 5.98 1.01
C MET A 110 -9.31 6.63 -0.32
N ALA A 111 -9.43 5.86 -1.41
CA ALA A 111 -9.77 6.38 -2.74
C ALA A 111 -11.16 7.03 -2.80
N ASN A 112 -12.10 6.55 -1.97
CA ASN A 112 -13.42 7.16 -1.85
C ASN A 112 -13.37 8.56 -1.23
N PHE A 113 -12.32 8.89 -0.48
CA PHE A 113 -12.16 10.20 0.15
C PHE A 113 -11.11 11.07 -0.56
N TRP A 114 -9.93 10.53 -0.85
CA TRP A 114 -8.79 11.19 -1.48
C TRP A 114 -8.81 11.02 -2.99
N ASN A 115 -9.78 11.63 -3.67
CA ASN A 115 -9.76 11.74 -5.13
C ASN A 115 -10.03 13.18 -5.55
N ASP A 116 -9.53 13.55 -6.73
CA ASP A 116 -9.71 14.87 -7.34
C ASP A 116 -11.18 15.35 -7.43
N ARG A 117 -12.16 14.43 -7.41
CA ARG A 117 -13.59 14.80 -7.41
C ARG A 117 -14.08 15.26 -6.02
N ASN A 118 -13.45 14.79 -4.95
CA ASN A 118 -13.88 14.99 -3.57
C ASN A 118 -12.97 15.97 -2.79
N GLN A 119 -11.72 16.12 -3.23
CA GLN A 119 -10.72 17.01 -2.62
C GLN A 119 -10.50 18.24 -3.49
N THR A 120 -11.01 19.37 -3.05
CA THR A 120 -10.74 20.66 -3.68
C THR A 120 -9.37 21.17 -3.23
N LYS A 121 -8.48 21.45 -4.19
CA LYS A 121 -7.22 22.16 -3.90
C LYS A 121 -7.55 23.58 -3.45
N ILE A 122 -7.00 23.97 -2.31
CA ILE A 122 -7.29 25.28 -1.70
C ILE A 122 -6.12 26.20 -2.01
N PRO A 123 -6.35 27.41 -2.56
CA PRO A 123 -5.26 28.34 -2.84
C PRO A 123 -4.56 28.75 -1.53
N PHE A 124 -3.24 28.96 -1.60
CA PHE A 124 -2.39 29.44 -0.49
C PHE A 124 -2.17 28.50 0.71
N VAL A 125 -2.54 27.21 0.59
CA VAL A 125 -2.21 26.16 1.58
C VAL A 125 -1.45 25.01 0.93
N ASP A 126 -0.27 25.32 0.38
CA ASP A 126 0.50 24.40 -0.46
C ASP A 126 0.82 23.07 0.24
N LYS A 127 1.19 23.10 1.52
CA LYS A 127 1.46 21.87 2.29
C LYS A 127 0.23 20.99 2.46
N PHE A 128 -0.96 21.58 2.54
CA PHE A 128 -2.22 20.81 2.59
C PHE A 128 -2.51 20.17 1.23
N ASN A 129 -2.33 20.92 0.14
CA ASN A 129 -2.47 20.38 -1.22
C ASN A 129 -1.44 19.29 -1.52
N GLU A 130 -0.21 19.41 -1.01
CA GLU A 130 0.80 18.36 -1.07
C GLU A 130 0.39 17.11 -0.31
N ALA A 131 -0.26 17.25 0.86
CA ALA A 131 -0.77 16.11 1.62
C ALA A 131 -1.93 15.41 0.90
N ILE A 132 -2.80 16.16 0.21
CA ILE A 132 -3.83 15.59 -0.66
C ILE A 132 -3.17 14.74 -1.76
N ARG A 133 -2.24 15.33 -2.52
CA ARG A 133 -1.53 14.63 -3.61
C ARG A 133 -0.79 13.39 -3.08
N GLY A 134 -0.07 13.53 -1.98
CA GLY A 134 0.64 12.41 -1.37
C GLY A 134 -0.29 11.29 -0.91
N SER A 135 -1.52 11.61 -0.48
CA SER A 135 -2.51 10.60 -0.08
C SER A 135 -3.03 9.81 -1.28
N GLU A 136 -3.15 10.44 -2.45
CA GLU A 136 -3.45 9.76 -3.71
C GLU A 136 -2.32 8.81 -4.13
N LEU A 137 -1.05 9.20 -3.91
CA LEU A 137 0.08 8.30 -4.12
C LEU A 137 0.02 7.08 -3.20
N VAL A 138 -0.36 7.26 -1.94
CA VAL A 138 -0.59 6.13 -1.00
C VAL A 138 -1.69 5.20 -1.52
N VAL A 139 -2.79 5.74 -2.09
CA VAL A 139 -3.85 4.94 -2.74
C VAL A 139 -3.29 4.10 -3.89
N LEU A 140 -2.41 4.67 -4.73
CA LEU A 140 -1.76 3.94 -5.83
C LEU A 140 -0.85 2.81 -5.31
N LEU A 141 -0.10 3.06 -4.23
CA LEU A 141 0.73 2.04 -3.59
C LEU A 141 -0.10 0.93 -2.97
N LEU A 142 -1.16 1.24 -2.23
CA LEU A 142 -2.06 0.24 -1.66
C LEU A 142 -2.66 -0.67 -2.74
N GLY A 143 -3.05 -0.11 -3.90
CA GLY A 143 -3.49 -0.92 -5.04
C GLY A 143 -2.41 -1.79 -5.65
N THR A 144 -1.17 -1.31 -5.66
CA THR A 144 -0.02 -2.06 -6.18
C THR A 144 0.38 -3.19 -5.24
N LEU A 145 0.36 -2.93 -3.92
CA LEU A 145 0.56 -3.95 -2.90
C LEU A 145 -0.56 -4.99 -2.90
N SER A 146 -1.81 -4.57 -3.10
CA SER A 146 -2.94 -5.50 -3.23
C SER A 146 -2.75 -6.46 -4.39
N LEU A 147 -2.42 -5.94 -5.57
CA LEU A 147 -2.10 -6.76 -6.74
C LEU A 147 -0.87 -7.64 -6.47
N GLY A 148 0.18 -7.09 -5.86
CA GLY A 148 1.41 -7.82 -5.53
C GLY A 148 1.18 -9.01 -4.62
N TRP A 149 0.44 -8.82 -3.52
CA TRP A 149 0.07 -9.90 -2.60
C TRP A 149 -0.86 -10.93 -3.25
N ALA A 150 -1.83 -10.50 -4.05
CA ALA A 150 -2.75 -11.41 -4.74
C ALA A 150 -2.00 -12.32 -5.72
N VAL A 151 -1.11 -11.75 -6.54
CA VAL A 151 -0.32 -12.50 -7.52
C VAL A 151 0.69 -13.41 -6.82
N SER A 152 1.38 -12.93 -5.76
CA SER A 152 2.27 -13.78 -4.94
C SER A 152 1.52 -14.97 -4.34
N GLY A 153 0.35 -14.73 -3.75
CA GLY A 153 -0.51 -15.79 -3.18
C GLY A 153 -0.92 -16.82 -4.23
N GLY A 154 -1.31 -16.37 -5.43
CA GLY A 154 -1.62 -17.24 -6.56
C GLY A 154 -0.42 -18.06 -7.04
N VAL A 155 0.77 -17.45 -7.11
CA VAL A 155 2.02 -18.14 -7.46
C VAL A 155 2.35 -19.21 -6.43
N TRP A 156 2.31 -18.89 -5.14
CA TRP A 156 2.59 -19.87 -4.08
C TRP A 156 1.57 -21.01 -4.07
N ALA A 157 0.30 -20.72 -4.34
CA ALA A 157 -0.74 -21.75 -4.50
C ALA A 157 -0.48 -22.63 -5.74
N GLY A 158 -0.10 -22.05 -6.87
CA GLY A 158 0.28 -22.80 -8.08
C GLY A 158 1.47 -23.73 -7.83
N MET A 159 2.52 -23.23 -7.16
CA MET A 159 3.69 -24.04 -6.80
C MET A 159 3.34 -25.17 -5.81
N ALA A 160 2.42 -24.92 -4.88
CA ALA A 160 1.93 -25.96 -3.96
C ALA A 160 1.25 -27.14 -4.70
N ASN A 161 0.72 -26.89 -5.91
CA ASN A 161 0.07 -27.87 -6.77
C ASN A 161 0.98 -28.36 -7.91
N GLY A 162 2.32 -28.23 -7.76
CA GLY A 162 3.30 -28.73 -8.73
C GLY A 162 3.70 -27.74 -9.83
N GLY A 163 3.26 -26.49 -9.75
CA GLY A 163 3.65 -25.43 -10.69
C GLY A 163 5.12 -25.00 -10.59
N SER A 164 5.66 -24.50 -11.71
CA SER A 164 7.04 -24.01 -11.78
C SER A 164 7.22 -22.66 -11.08
N GLY A 165 8.18 -22.59 -10.16
CA GLY A 165 8.54 -21.36 -9.46
C GLY A 165 9.10 -20.26 -10.36
N ILE A 166 9.86 -20.64 -11.40
CA ILE A 166 10.44 -19.68 -12.36
C ILE A 166 9.34 -19.02 -13.19
N LEU A 167 8.37 -19.82 -13.66
CA LEU A 167 7.21 -19.27 -14.37
C LEU A 167 6.38 -18.38 -13.44
N GLY A 168 6.20 -18.79 -12.19
CA GLY A 168 5.55 -17.98 -11.16
C GLY A 168 6.23 -16.62 -10.93
N LEU A 169 7.56 -16.59 -10.83
CA LEU A 169 8.34 -15.35 -10.76
C LEU A 169 8.17 -14.49 -12.01
N GLY A 170 8.16 -15.10 -13.20
CA GLY A 170 7.94 -14.39 -14.47
C GLY A 170 6.57 -13.72 -14.51
N VAL A 171 5.51 -14.45 -14.16
CA VAL A 171 4.14 -13.91 -14.08
C VAL A 171 4.07 -12.78 -13.06
N TRP A 172 4.62 -12.98 -11.87
CA TRP A 172 4.65 -11.95 -10.83
C TRP A 172 5.39 -10.69 -11.28
N GLY A 173 6.59 -10.85 -11.86
CA GLY A 173 7.41 -9.74 -12.34
C GLY A 173 6.74 -8.95 -13.45
N LEU A 174 6.06 -9.61 -14.39
CA LEU A 174 5.31 -8.95 -15.44
C LEU A 174 4.12 -8.16 -14.90
N VAL A 175 3.32 -8.77 -14.02
CA VAL A 175 2.09 -8.12 -13.50
C VAL A 175 2.43 -6.99 -12.54
N VAL A 176 3.29 -7.25 -11.55
CA VAL A 176 3.64 -6.26 -10.53
C VAL A 176 4.59 -5.21 -11.09
N GLY A 177 5.59 -5.63 -11.88
CA GLY A 177 6.50 -4.72 -12.56
C GLY A 177 5.77 -3.83 -13.57
N GLY A 178 4.87 -4.39 -14.38
CA GLY A 178 4.02 -3.61 -15.27
C GLY A 178 3.16 -2.60 -14.52
N ARG A 179 2.59 -2.98 -13.37
CA ARG A 179 1.85 -2.06 -12.50
C ARG A 179 2.74 -0.95 -11.96
N VAL A 180 3.93 -1.27 -11.45
CA VAL A 180 4.91 -0.30 -10.94
C VAL A 180 5.31 0.70 -12.02
N LEU A 181 5.58 0.23 -13.25
CA LEU A 181 5.88 1.11 -14.39
C LEU A 181 4.70 2.02 -14.74
N SER A 182 3.46 1.51 -14.68
CA SER A 182 2.27 2.31 -14.99
C SER A 182 2.00 3.45 -14.00
N ILE A 183 2.48 3.32 -12.75
CA ILE A 183 2.33 4.35 -11.71
C ILE A 183 3.59 5.21 -11.51
N ALA A 184 4.71 4.84 -12.15
CA ALA A 184 5.99 5.52 -11.98
C ALA A 184 5.96 7.02 -12.32
N PRO A 185 5.23 7.48 -13.37
CA PRO A 185 5.11 8.91 -13.66
C PRO A 185 4.44 9.69 -12.52
N GLN A 186 3.38 9.15 -11.91
CA GLN A 186 2.66 9.78 -10.81
C GLN A 186 3.53 9.84 -9.55
N MET A 187 4.39 8.84 -9.35
CA MET A 187 5.35 8.79 -8.25
C MET A 187 6.57 9.70 -8.43
N GLY A 188 6.76 10.29 -9.62
CA GLY A 188 7.96 11.05 -9.95
C GLY A 188 9.22 10.20 -10.07
N TRP A 189 9.08 8.88 -10.33
CA TRP A 189 10.20 7.96 -10.49
C TRP A 189 10.83 8.02 -11.89
N THR A 190 10.12 8.58 -12.87
CA THR A 190 10.64 8.85 -14.20
C THR A 190 11.16 10.28 -14.27
N SER A 191 12.40 10.46 -14.71
CA SER A 191 12.93 11.79 -15.03
C SER A 191 12.14 12.36 -16.20
N SER A 192 11.49 13.52 -16.02
CA SER A 192 11.03 14.30 -17.16
C SER A 192 12.27 14.79 -17.89
N LYS A 193 12.44 14.38 -19.15
CA LYS A 193 13.27 15.17 -20.07
C LYS A 193 12.57 16.49 -20.36
#